data_AF-A0A161MD41-F1
#
_entry.id   AF-A0A161MD41-F1
#
_cell.length_a   1.000
_cell.length_b   1.000
_cell.length_c   1.000
_cell.angle_alpha   90.00
_cell.angle_beta   90.00
_cell.angle_gamma   90.00
#
_symmetry.space_group_name_H-M   'P 1'
#
loop_
_entity.id
_entity.type
_entity.pdbx_description
1 polymer ?
#
loop_
_entity_poly.entity_id
_entity_poly.type
_entity_poly.pdbx_seq_one_letter_code
_entity_poly.pdbx_strand_id
1 'polypeptide(L)'
;ALQAVDVLTKAGVNVEVKVRNWAKLRDFNAFLSVSSGSSQAPIFLEAFYEGCDTDVAPAVLVGKGITFDAGGVCLRTCEQMKHMRGDMSGAATVVAAIRAISNLQIPVNVRALIPLCENMPGAGAYKPGDIIKSRNGKTIMVQDTSYEGRLILADALSYSIMYNPKFIVDIGTLTREIAEVLGSSAAGVFTNSDSLYDMMRIASIHTGDRVWRLPLWDYYSEDV
;
A
#
# COMPACT_ATOMS: atom_id res chain seq x y z
N ALA A 1 -6.77 -11.99 0.48
CA ALA A 1 -8.10 -11.44 0.14
C ALA A 1 -9.22 -12.09 0.97
N LEU A 2 -9.51 -13.39 0.80
CA LEU A 2 -10.64 -14.06 1.49
C LEU A 2 -10.63 -13.91 3.01
N GLN A 3 -9.47 -14.06 3.65
CA GLN A 3 -9.33 -13.85 5.11
C GLN A 3 -9.67 -12.41 5.52
N ALA A 4 -9.28 -11.41 4.73
CA ALA A 4 -9.62 -10.01 5.00
C ALA A 4 -11.13 -9.78 4.85
N VAL A 5 -11.76 -10.36 3.82
CA VAL A 5 -13.22 -10.31 3.63
C VAL A 5 -13.93 -10.89 4.86
N ASP A 6 -13.57 -12.11 5.28
CA ASP A 6 -14.17 -12.77 6.45
C ASP A 6 -14.05 -11.91 7.72
N VAL A 7 -12.85 -11.43 8.03
CA VAL A 7 -12.59 -10.65 9.25
C VAL A 7 -13.28 -9.29 9.23
N LEU A 8 -13.32 -8.61 8.08
CA LEU A 8 -13.88 -7.26 7.97
C LEU A 8 -15.41 -7.26 7.90
N THR A 9 -16.00 -8.18 7.14
CA THR A 9 -17.47 -8.28 7.04
C THR A 9 -18.10 -8.66 8.38
N LYS A 10 -17.46 -9.54 9.16
CA LYS A 10 -17.87 -9.84 10.54
C LYS A 10 -17.81 -8.63 11.48
N ALA A 11 -16.97 -7.65 11.15
CA ALA A 11 -16.85 -6.39 11.89
C ALA A 11 -17.77 -5.28 11.37
N GLY A 12 -18.68 -5.58 10.42
CA GLY A 12 -19.59 -4.59 9.83
C GLY A 12 -18.94 -3.66 8.79
N VAL A 13 -17.75 -4.01 8.30
CA VAL A 13 -17.06 -3.25 7.24
C VAL A 13 -17.47 -3.80 5.88
N ASN A 14 -17.83 -2.91 4.94
CA ASN A 14 -18.13 -3.29 3.56
C ASN A 14 -16.83 -3.61 2.82
N VAL A 15 -16.83 -4.65 2.00
CA VAL A 15 -15.64 -5.11 1.28
C VAL A 15 -15.96 -5.42 -0.18
N GLU A 16 -15.21 -4.81 -1.09
CA GLU A 16 -15.24 -5.09 -2.53
C GLU A 16 -13.96 -5.80 -2.96
N VAL A 17 -14.11 -6.95 -3.62
CA VAL A 17 -13.01 -7.72 -4.18
C VAL A 17 -12.94 -7.47 -5.68
N LYS A 18 -11.91 -6.73 -6.12
CA LYS A 18 -11.78 -6.35 -7.53
C LYS A 18 -10.71 -7.20 -8.19
N VAL A 19 -11.14 -7.98 -9.19
CA VAL A 19 -10.29 -8.93 -9.91
C VAL A 19 -9.50 -8.27 -11.04
N ARG A 20 -8.54 -9.01 -11.61
CA ARG A 20 -7.67 -8.56 -12.71
C ARG A 20 -8.37 -7.77 -13.82
N ASN A 21 -9.54 -8.21 -14.28
CA ASN A 21 -10.28 -7.52 -15.36
C ASN A 21 -10.72 -6.11 -14.95
N TRP A 22 -11.12 -5.91 -13.69
CA TRP A 22 -11.45 -4.58 -13.18
C TRP A 22 -10.23 -3.66 -13.19
N ALA A 23 -9.08 -4.16 -12.72
CA ALA A 23 -7.83 -3.41 -12.72
C ALA A 23 -7.42 -3.01 -14.15
N LYS A 24 -7.57 -3.93 -15.11
CA LYS A 24 -7.29 -3.67 -16.53
C LYS A 24 -8.20 -2.58 -17.11
N LEU A 25 -9.50 -2.62 -16.83
CA LEU A 25 -10.47 -1.60 -17.28
C LEU A 25 -10.26 -0.22 -16.63
N ARG A 26 -9.41 -0.14 -15.61
CA ARG A 26 -9.11 1.08 -14.87
C ARG A 26 -7.65 1.50 -15.01
N ASP A 27 -6.92 0.95 -15.98
CA ASP A 27 -5.54 1.30 -16.29
C ASP A 27 -4.57 1.16 -15.09
N PHE A 28 -4.81 0.19 -14.22
CA PHE A 28 -3.90 -0.16 -13.11
C PHE A 28 -2.67 -0.91 -13.63
N ASN A 29 -2.00 -0.38 -14.65
CA ASN A 29 -0.94 -1.09 -15.35
C ASN A 29 0.31 -1.25 -14.49
N ALA A 30 0.62 -0.32 -13.56
CA ALA A 30 1.76 -0.48 -12.66
C ALA A 30 1.51 -1.64 -11.69
N PHE A 31 0.32 -1.71 -11.10
CA PHE A 31 -0.10 -2.85 -10.29
C PHE A 31 -0.10 -4.18 -11.07
N LEU A 32 -0.65 -4.18 -12.29
CA LEU A 32 -0.73 -5.37 -13.13
C LEU A 32 0.65 -5.86 -13.59
N SER A 33 1.58 -4.96 -13.92
CA SER A 33 2.94 -5.30 -14.30
C SER A 33 3.72 -5.98 -13.17
N VAL A 34 3.58 -5.51 -11.92
CA VAL A 34 4.21 -6.19 -10.78
C VAL A 34 3.71 -7.63 -10.64
N SER A 35 2.39 -7.84 -10.81
CA SER A 35 1.77 -9.16 -10.66
C SER A 35 2.03 -10.14 -11.81
N SER A 36 2.59 -9.68 -12.94
CA SER A 36 2.58 -10.43 -14.20
C SER A 36 3.46 -11.68 -14.18
N GLY A 37 4.41 -11.75 -13.25
CA GLY A 37 5.27 -12.90 -13.03
C GLY A 37 4.68 -13.99 -12.14
N SER A 38 3.55 -13.76 -11.47
CA SER A 38 2.91 -14.77 -10.62
C SER A 38 1.84 -15.58 -11.36
N SER A 39 1.66 -16.83 -10.94
CA SER A 39 0.50 -17.66 -11.31
C SER A 39 -0.76 -17.32 -10.51
N GLN A 40 -0.63 -16.63 -9.37
CA GLN A 40 -1.74 -16.15 -8.57
C GLN A 40 -2.32 -14.87 -9.16
N ALA A 41 -3.65 -14.83 -9.29
CA ALA A 41 -4.31 -13.66 -9.83
C ALA A 41 -4.22 -12.46 -8.86
N PRO A 42 -3.88 -11.26 -9.35
CA PRO A 42 -3.88 -10.07 -8.52
C PRO A 42 -5.30 -9.69 -8.10
N ILE A 43 -5.44 -9.18 -6.88
CA ILE A 43 -6.70 -8.71 -6.31
C ILE A 43 -6.50 -7.30 -5.78
N PHE A 44 -7.34 -6.36 -6.20
CA PHE A 44 -7.43 -5.06 -5.56
C PHE A 44 -8.59 -5.11 -4.57
N LEU A 45 -8.29 -5.05 -3.27
CA LEU A 45 -9.27 -5.09 -2.21
C LEU A 45 -9.59 -3.66 -1.78
N GLU A 46 -10.87 -3.29 -1.82
CA GLU A 46 -11.37 -2.05 -1.23
C GLU A 46 -12.26 -2.41 -0.05
N ALA A 47 -12.03 -1.79 1.10
CA ALA A 47 -12.92 -1.92 2.25
C ALA A 47 -13.33 -0.54 2.74
N PHE A 48 -14.56 -0.36 3.19
CA PHE A 48 -15.04 0.94 3.64
C PHE A 48 -15.99 0.84 4.82
N TYR A 49 -15.90 1.84 5.68
CA TYR A 49 -16.69 2.01 6.88
C TYR A 49 -17.24 3.44 6.90
N GLU A 50 -18.54 3.57 7.09
CA GLU A 50 -19.27 4.85 7.08
C GLU A 50 -19.87 5.07 8.47
N GLY A 51 -19.04 5.58 9.38
CA GLY A 51 -19.43 5.85 10.77
C GLY A 51 -20.09 7.21 10.99
N CYS A 52 -20.13 8.07 9.98
CA CYS A 52 -20.79 9.37 10.02
C CYS A 52 -21.54 9.63 8.70
N ASP A 53 -22.03 10.87 8.51
CA ASP A 53 -22.71 11.28 7.28
C ASP A 53 -21.84 10.97 6.04
N THR A 54 -22.44 10.40 5.00
CA THR A 54 -21.77 9.97 3.76
C THR A 54 -21.14 11.14 3.00
N ASP A 55 -21.60 12.37 3.22
CA ASP A 55 -21.05 13.58 2.59
C ASP A 55 -19.74 14.04 3.24
N VAL A 56 -19.40 13.51 4.43
CA VAL A 56 -18.14 13.81 5.10
C VAL A 56 -16.99 13.11 4.39
N ALA A 57 -16.01 13.90 3.95
CA ALA A 57 -14.82 13.41 3.26
C ALA A 57 -14.11 12.31 4.07
N PRO A 58 -13.84 11.13 3.48
CA PRO A 58 -13.25 10.01 4.20
C PRO A 58 -11.75 10.20 4.43
N ALA A 59 -11.22 9.52 5.45
CA ALA A 59 -9.80 9.20 5.52
C ALA A 59 -9.52 7.99 4.62
N VAL A 60 -8.47 8.05 3.79
CA VAL A 60 -8.05 6.89 2.98
C VAL A 60 -6.78 6.27 3.55
N LEU A 61 -6.82 4.97 3.81
CA LEU A 61 -5.69 4.16 4.24
C LEU A 61 -5.26 3.25 3.09
N VAL A 62 -3.99 3.29 2.68
CA VAL A 62 -3.47 2.47 1.59
C VAL A 62 -2.40 1.52 2.12
N GLY A 63 -2.57 0.22 1.91
CA GLY A 63 -1.65 -0.79 2.45
C GLY A 63 -0.88 -1.51 1.35
N LYS A 64 0.46 -1.49 1.39
CA LYS A 64 1.29 -2.34 0.52
C LYS A 64 0.90 -3.80 0.75
N GLY A 65 0.51 -4.50 -0.31
CA GLY A 65 -0.05 -5.84 -0.25
C GLY A 65 0.72 -6.89 -1.05
N ILE A 66 2.05 -6.86 -1.05
CA ILE A 66 2.85 -7.90 -1.71
C ILE A 66 2.86 -9.16 -0.83
N THR A 67 2.13 -10.19 -1.23
CA THR A 67 1.97 -11.40 -0.41
C THR A 67 3.22 -12.27 -0.37
N PHE A 68 4.05 -12.17 -1.40
CA PHE A 68 5.39 -12.70 -1.44
C PHE A 68 6.24 -11.89 -2.42
N ASP A 69 7.44 -11.49 -2.01
CA ASP A 69 8.38 -10.74 -2.82
C ASP A 69 9.68 -11.53 -3.08
N ALA A 70 9.81 -12.09 -4.28
CA ALA A 70 11.05 -12.69 -4.74
C ALA A 70 12.03 -11.65 -5.32
N GLY A 71 11.62 -10.40 -5.50
CA GLY A 71 12.35 -9.35 -6.23
C GLY A 71 12.08 -9.31 -7.74
N GLY A 72 11.22 -10.20 -8.26
CA GLY A 72 11.00 -10.32 -9.70
C GLY A 72 12.27 -10.79 -10.42
N VAL A 73 12.60 -10.18 -11.57
CA VAL A 73 13.81 -10.51 -12.34
C VAL A 73 15.09 -10.10 -11.59
N CYS A 74 15.06 -8.99 -10.84
CA CYS A 74 16.07 -8.60 -9.86
C CYS A 74 15.98 -9.47 -8.60
N LEU A 75 16.25 -10.77 -8.77
CA LEU A 75 16.00 -11.79 -7.77
C LEU A 75 16.72 -11.51 -6.44
N ARG A 76 15.97 -11.57 -5.34
CA ARG A 76 16.52 -11.53 -3.99
C ARG A 76 17.31 -12.80 -3.69
N THR A 77 18.25 -12.72 -2.76
CA THR A 77 18.95 -13.90 -2.25
C THR A 77 18.00 -14.77 -1.40
N CYS A 78 18.31 -16.06 -1.24
CA CYS A 78 17.52 -16.96 -0.37
C CYS A 78 17.40 -16.44 1.07
N GLU A 79 18.47 -15.83 1.58
CA GLU A 79 18.47 -15.25 2.92
C GLU A 79 17.48 -14.08 3.04
N GLN A 80 17.40 -13.21 2.03
CA GLN A 80 16.45 -12.11 2.00
C GLN A 80 15.01 -12.63 1.87
N MET A 81 14.78 -13.65 1.03
CA MET A 81 13.45 -14.20 0.77
C MET A 81 12.77 -14.82 2.00
N LYS A 82 13.51 -15.27 3.02
CA LYS A 82 12.95 -15.90 4.22
C LYS A 82 11.94 -15.02 4.97
N HIS A 83 12.02 -13.71 4.81
CA HIS A 83 11.15 -12.72 5.45
C HIS A 83 10.03 -12.20 4.55
N MET A 84 10.06 -12.51 3.25
CA MET A 84 9.26 -11.80 2.23
C MET A 84 7.78 -12.18 2.19
N ARG A 85 7.35 -13.18 2.98
CA ARG A 85 5.92 -13.36 3.30
C ARG A 85 5.34 -12.19 4.11
N GLY A 86 6.21 -11.42 4.77
CA GLY A 86 5.85 -10.24 5.56
C GLY A 86 5.69 -8.97 4.72
N ASP A 87 5.89 -9.04 3.40
CA ASP A 87 5.87 -7.85 2.54
C ASP A 87 4.46 -7.28 2.26
N MET A 88 3.47 -7.85 2.94
CA MET A 88 2.08 -7.43 3.03
C MET A 88 1.73 -6.86 4.42
N SER A 89 2.71 -6.62 5.30
CA SER A 89 2.46 -6.06 6.64
C SER A 89 1.71 -4.73 6.60
N GLY A 90 1.95 -3.88 5.59
CA GLY A 90 1.19 -2.64 5.37
C GLY A 90 -0.31 -2.91 5.17
N ALA A 91 -0.65 -3.84 4.28
CA ALA A 91 -2.01 -4.32 4.08
C ALA A 91 -2.63 -4.90 5.36
N ALA A 92 -1.88 -5.71 6.12
CA ALA A 92 -2.34 -6.27 7.38
C ALA A 92 -2.67 -5.19 8.41
N THR A 93 -1.81 -4.18 8.55
CA THR A 93 -2.03 -3.02 9.43
C THR A 93 -3.28 -2.25 9.04
N VAL A 94 -3.50 -1.99 7.75
CA VAL A 94 -4.70 -1.29 7.27
C VAL A 94 -5.98 -2.09 7.55
N VAL A 95 -5.97 -3.41 7.31
CA VAL A 95 -7.11 -4.30 7.66
C VAL A 95 -7.40 -4.26 9.16
N ALA A 96 -6.36 -4.33 9.99
CA ALA A 96 -6.52 -4.29 11.45
C ALA A 96 -7.07 -2.93 11.92
N ALA A 97 -6.59 -1.83 11.34
CA ALA A 97 -7.02 -0.47 11.67
C ALA A 97 -8.50 -0.25 11.35
N ILE A 98 -8.95 -0.53 10.12
CA ILE A 98 -10.36 -0.33 9.76
C ILE A 98 -11.30 -1.26 10.54
N ARG A 99 -10.86 -2.48 10.87
CA ARG A 99 -11.59 -3.38 11.76
C ARG A 99 -11.76 -2.78 13.15
N ALA A 100 -10.70 -2.22 13.73
CA ALA A 100 -10.74 -1.60 15.05
C ALA A 100 -11.64 -0.36 15.06
N ILE A 101 -11.55 0.49 14.02
CA ILE A 101 -12.39 1.68 13.84
C ILE A 101 -13.88 1.29 13.81
N SER A 102 -14.24 0.26 13.04
CA SER A 102 -15.63 -0.22 12.94
C SER A 102 -16.13 -0.80 14.26
N ASN A 103 -15.33 -1.66 14.91
CA ASN A 103 -15.70 -2.28 16.19
C ASN A 103 -15.87 -1.27 17.33
N LEU A 104 -15.10 -0.18 17.31
CA LEU A 104 -15.22 0.93 18.27
C LEU A 104 -16.31 1.93 17.89
N GLN A 105 -16.97 1.75 16.73
CA GLN A 105 -18.02 2.62 16.22
C GLN A 105 -17.59 4.09 16.17
N ILE A 106 -16.33 4.35 15.78
CA ILE A 106 -15.79 5.71 15.72
C ILE A 106 -16.56 6.49 14.65
N PRO A 107 -17.07 7.70 14.92
CA PRO A 107 -17.94 8.42 14.00
C PRO A 107 -17.15 9.10 12.86
N VAL A 108 -16.53 8.29 11.99
CA VAL A 108 -15.70 8.72 10.87
C VAL A 108 -15.94 7.85 9.64
N ASN A 109 -15.74 8.43 8.44
CA ASN A 109 -15.72 7.68 7.19
C ASN A 109 -14.28 7.27 6.87
N VAL A 110 -14.06 5.98 6.58
CA VAL A 110 -12.74 5.42 6.27
C VAL A 110 -12.82 4.51 5.05
N ARG A 111 -11.90 4.67 4.11
CA ARG A 111 -11.69 3.75 2.99
C ARG A 111 -10.29 3.15 3.05
N ALA A 112 -10.21 1.83 2.96
CA ALA A 112 -8.98 1.07 2.86
C ALA A 112 -8.79 0.58 1.43
N LEU A 113 -7.63 0.86 0.84
CA LEU A 113 -7.24 0.43 -0.50
C LEU A 113 -6.02 -0.48 -0.41
N ILE A 114 -6.16 -1.71 -0.88
CA ILE A 114 -5.15 -2.75 -0.67
C ILE A 114 -4.90 -3.49 -1.99
N PRO A 115 -3.89 -3.07 -2.79
CA PRO A 115 -3.44 -3.83 -3.93
C PRO A 115 -2.70 -5.11 -3.48
N LEU A 116 -3.29 -6.29 -3.70
CA LEU A 116 -2.74 -7.59 -3.36
C LEU A 116 -2.18 -8.31 -4.60
N CYS A 117 -0.89 -8.63 -4.59
CA CYS A 117 -0.26 -9.46 -5.62
C CYS A 117 1.05 -10.10 -5.10
N GLU A 118 1.69 -10.92 -5.92
CA GLU A 118 3.04 -11.45 -5.67
C GLU A 118 4.01 -10.89 -6.71
N ASN A 119 5.25 -10.65 -6.30
CA ASN A 119 6.33 -10.27 -7.20
C ASN A 119 7.26 -11.47 -7.44
N MET A 120 7.10 -12.11 -8.59
CA MET A 120 7.71 -13.41 -8.90
C MET A 120 8.50 -13.38 -10.21
N PRO A 121 9.61 -14.14 -10.35
CA PRO A 121 10.42 -14.24 -11.57
C PRO A 121 9.80 -15.18 -12.63
N GLY A 122 8.47 -15.21 -12.78
CA GLY A 122 7.82 -16.07 -13.76
C GLY A 122 7.98 -15.58 -15.19
N ALA A 123 7.56 -16.40 -16.17
CA ALA A 123 7.73 -16.11 -17.60
C ALA A 123 7.09 -14.79 -18.06
N GLY A 124 6.06 -14.31 -17.36
CA GLY A 124 5.40 -13.03 -17.63
C GLY A 124 5.98 -11.83 -16.90
N ALA A 125 7.05 -12.01 -16.11
CA ALA A 125 7.58 -10.95 -15.26
C ALA A 125 8.00 -9.71 -16.06
N TYR A 126 7.64 -8.55 -15.51
CA TYR A 126 8.21 -7.28 -15.91
C TYR A 126 9.72 -7.24 -15.61
N LYS A 127 10.45 -6.39 -16.34
CA LYS A 127 11.91 -6.36 -16.36
C LYS A 127 12.44 -4.95 -16.12
N PRO A 128 13.69 -4.81 -15.64
CA PRO A 128 14.42 -3.56 -15.77
C PRO A 128 14.42 -3.07 -17.23
N GLY A 129 14.17 -1.78 -17.42
CA GLY A 129 13.99 -1.12 -18.71
C GLY A 129 12.56 -1.08 -19.24
N ASP A 130 11.62 -1.87 -18.69
CA ASP A 130 10.21 -1.80 -19.10
C ASP A 130 9.64 -0.41 -18.75
N ILE A 131 8.90 0.19 -19.70
CA ILE A 131 8.20 1.46 -19.51
C ILE A 131 6.71 1.18 -19.30
N ILE A 132 6.21 1.51 -18.11
CA ILE A 132 4.84 1.23 -17.70
C ILE A 132 4.05 2.54 -17.61
N LYS A 133 2.86 2.60 -18.20
CA LYS A 133 1.96 3.74 -18.06
C LYS A 133 1.02 3.56 -16.87
N SER A 134 1.24 4.29 -15.77
CA SER A 134 0.39 4.23 -14.57
C SER A 134 -1.00 4.82 -14.82
N ARG A 135 -1.92 4.59 -13.87
CA ARG A 135 -3.32 5.05 -13.92
C ARG A 135 -3.49 6.54 -14.18
N ASN A 136 -2.64 7.38 -13.58
CA ASN A 136 -2.66 8.83 -13.79
C ASN A 136 -2.05 9.29 -15.13
N GLY A 137 -1.69 8.35 -16.01
CA GLY A 137 -1.15 8.63 -17.34
C GLY A 137 0.37 8.87 -17.39
N LYS A 138 1.05 8.95 -16.25
CA LYS A 138 2.53 9.04 -16.19
C LYS A 138 3.15 7.74 -16.70
N THR A 139 4.34 7.85 -17.29
CA THR A 139 5.15 6.70 -17.70
C THR A 139 6.30 6.50 -16.71
N ILE A 140 6.49 5.26 -16.27
CA ILE A 140 7.49 4.86 -15.27
C ILE A 140 8.47 3.91 -15.96
N MET A 141 9.75 4.28 -16.00
CA MET A 141 10.80 3.35 -16.40
C MET A 141 11.23 2.52 -15.19
N VAL A 142 11.08 1.21 -15.28
CA VAL A 142 11.47 0.31 -14.19
C VAL A 142 12.98 0.14 -14.21
N GLN A 143 13.67 0.58 -13.16
CA GLN A 143 15.11 0.34 -13.03
C GLN A 143 15.42 -0.95 -12.28
N ASP A 144 14.60 -1.30 -11.30
CA ASP A 144 14.78 -2.47 -10.45
C ASP A 144 13.42 -3.02 -10.03
N THR A 145 13.21 -4.32 -10.28
CA THR A 145 11.94 -5.01 -10.03
C THR A 145 11.74 -5.40 -8.56
N SER A 146 12.74 -5.17 -7.70
CA SER A 146 12.68 -5.39 -6.24
C SER A 146 12.21 -4.15 -5.45
N TYR A 147 11.89 -3.06 -6.16
CA TYR A 147 11.17 -1.90 -5.63
C TYR A 147 9.73 -1.87 -6.15
N GLU A 148 9.06 -3.02 -6.14
CA GLU A 148 7.70 -3.22 -6.63
C GLU A 148 6.62 -2.47 -5.83
N GLY A 149 6.83 -2.31 -4.52
CA GLY A 149 5.84 -1.72 -3.61
C GLY A 149 5.37 -0.32 -4.04
N ARG A 150 6.30 0.52 -4.52
CA ARG A 150 5.96 1.87 -4.98
C ARG A 150 5.11 1.87 -6.26
N LEU A 151 5.26 0.86 -7.13
CA LEU A 151 4.47 0.71 -8.36
C LEU A 151 3.01 0.37 -8.04
N ILE A 152 2.77 -0.61 -7.16
CA ILE A 152 1.40 -0.98 -6.78
C ILE A 152 0.71 0.14 -6.00
N LEU A 153 1.46 0.88 -5.17
CA LEU A 153 0.94 2.01 -4.41
C LEU A 153 0.66 3.22 -5.32
N ALA A 154 1.45 3.46 -6.37
CA ALA A 154 1.22 4.57 -7.29
C ALA A 154 -0.19 4.53 -7.92
N ASP A 155 -0.63 3.36 -8.39
CA ASP A 155 -1.98 3.20 -8.94
C ASP A 155 -3.06 3.30 -7.85
N ALA A 156 -2.81 2.75 -6.65
CA ALA A 156 -3.75 2.82 -5.52
C ALA A 156 -3.94 4.26 -5.00
N LEU A 157 -2.84 5.02 -4.86
CA LEU A 157 -2.83 6.42 -4.49
C LEU A 157 -3.51 7.27 -5.57
N SER A 158 -3.19 7.03 -6.85
CA SER A 158 -3.88 7.70 -7.96
C SER A 158 -5.38 7.43 -7.94
N TYR A 159 -5.79 6.21 -7.60
CA TYR A 159 -7.20 5.84 -7.47
C TYR A 159 -7.87 6.53 -6.27
N SER A 160 -7.18 6.69 -5.14
CA SER A 160 -7.75 7.29 -3.93
C SER A 160 -8.27 8.71 -4.10
N ILE A 161 -7.72 9.48 -5.04
CA ILE A 161 -8.09 10.88 -5.27
C ILE A 161 -9.57 11.02 -5.64
N MET A 162 -10.16 10.01 -6.30
CA MET A 162 -11.57 10.05 -6.70
C MET A 162 -12.55 10.13 -5.54
N TYR A 163 -12.11 9.78 -4.31
CA TYR A 163 -12.93 9.85 -3.11
C TYR A 163 -12.91 11.23 -2.44
N ASN A 164 -12.19 12.20 -3.01
CA ASN A 164 -11.97 13.51 -2.40
C ASN A 164 -11.61 13.43 -0.90
N PRO A 165 -10.56 12.67 -0.55
CA PRO A 165 -10.30 12.31 0.83
C PRO A 165 -9.86 13.51 1.68
N LYS A 166 -10.20 13.49 2.96
CA LYS A 166 -9.68 14.46 3.94
C LYS A 166 -8.16 14.37 4.07
N PHE A 167 -7.64 13.15 4.05
CA PHE A 167 -6.22 12.84 3.99
C PHE A 167 -6.02 11.40 3.51
N ILE A 168 -4.80 11.10 3.05
CA ILE A 168 -4.36 9.77 2.65
C ILE A 168 -3.17 9.38 3.53
N VAL A 169 -3.17 8.14 4.02
CA VAL A 169 -2.03 7.53 4.71
C VAL A 169 -1.72 6.21 4.02
N ASP A 170 -0.55 6.09 3.40
CA ASP A 170 -0.04 4.80 2.94
C ASP A 170 0.94 4.18 3.96
N ILE A 171 0.94 2.85 4.04
CA ILE A 171 1.76 2.08 4.97
C ILE A 171 2.30 0.86 4.23
N GLY A 172 3.60 0.61 4.34
CA GLY A 172 4.22 -0.54 3.71
C GLY A 172 5.68 -0.77 4.11
N THR A 173 6.12 -2.00 3.93
CA THR A 173 7.53 -2.43 3.98
C THR A 173 8.23 -2.03 2.68
N LEU A 174 8.48 -0.73 2.50
CA LEU A 174 8.90 -0.17 1.20
C LEU A 174 10.40 -0.25 0.92
N THR A 175 11.22 0.01 1.93
CA THR A 175 12.67 0.16 1.76
C THR A 175 13.39 -0.50 2.92
N ARG A 176 14.49 -1.18 2.61
CA ARG A 176 15.35 -1.82 3.61
C ARG A 176 16.17 -0.77 4.37
N GLU A 177 16.48 0.32 3.69
CA GLU A 177 17.29 1.43 4.15
C GLU A 177 16.69 2.09 5.41
N ILE A 178 15.36 2.08 5.55
CA ILE A 178 14.70 2.55 6.79
C ILE A 178 15.05 1.67 7.98
N ALA A 179 15.13 0.34 7.79
CA ALA A 179 15.57 -0.58 8.83
C ALA A 179 17.08 -0.45 9.12
N GLU A 180 17.89 -0.07 8.13
CA GLU A 180 19.32 0.21 8.34
C GLU A 180 19.53 1.48 9.17
N VAL A 181 18.72 2.52 8.95
CA VAL A 181 18.83 3.81 9.65
C VAL A 181 18.18 3.79 11.04
N LEU A 182 16.97 3.24 11.17
CA LEU A 182 16.18 3.28 12.41
C LEU A 182 16.14 1.94 13.15
N GLY A 183 16.66 0.86 12.57
CA GLY A 183 16.51 -0.48 13.13
C GLY A 183 15.04 -0.84 13.29
N SER A 184 14.71 -1.41 14.46
CA SER A 184 13.33 -1.69 14.88
C SER A 184 12.80 -0.66 15.89
N SER A 185 13.45 0.51 16.01
CA SER A 185 13.14 1.47 17.08
C SER A 185 11.90 2.33 16.79
N ALA A 186 11.65 2.64 15.51
CA ALA A 186 10.55 3.47 15.02
C ALA A 186 10.27 3.20 13.53
N ALA A 187 9.05 3.50 13.08
CA ALA A 187 8.71 3.57 11.66
C ALA A 187 9.14 4.92 11.06
N GLY A 188 9.71 4.89 9.85
CA GLY A 188 10.01 6.12 9.10
C GLY A 188 8.74 6.72 8.48
N VAL A 189 8.55 8.02 8.64
CA VAL A 189 7.39 8.76 8.10
C VAL A 189 7.85 9.87 7.18
N PHE A 190 7.32 9.86 5.96
CA PHE A 190 7.43 10.94 4.98
C PHE A 190 6.07 11.59 4.84
N THR A 191 6.02 12.92 4.82
CA THR A 191 4.75 13.65 4.77
C THR A 191 4.96 15.07 4.28
N ASN A 192 4.02 15.52 3.45
CA ASN A 192 3.88 16.91 3.00
C ASN A 192 2.97 17.74 3.94
N SER A 193 2.56 17.18 5.08
CA SER A 193 1.66 17.81 6.04
C SER A 193 2.23 17.70 7.46
N ASP A 194 2.54 18.85 8.05
CA ASP A 194 3.00 18.95 9.43
C ASP A 194 1.91 18.55 10.43
N SER A 195 0.65 18.93 10.15
CA SER A 195 -0.47 18.59 11.02
C SER A 195 -0.75 17.09 11.07
N LEU A 196 -0.67 16.38 9.94
CA LEU A 196 -0.78 14.92 9.91
C LEU A 196 0.37 14.26 10.68
N TYR A 197 1.59 14.78 10.53
CA TYR A 197 2.73 14.26 11.28
C TYR A 197 2.54 14.39 12.79
N ASP A 198 2.11 15.56 13.27
CA ASP A 198 1.90 15.78 14.70
C ASP A 198 0.81 14.87 15.27
N MET A 199 -0.28 14.63 14.53
CA MET A 199 -1.29 13.66 14.93
C MET A 199 -0.73 12.23 15.01
N MET A 200 0.08 11.81 14.04
CA MET A 200 0.75 10.50 14.08
C MET A 200 1.75 10.40 15.23
N ARG A 201 2.51 11.46 15.50
CA ARG A 201 3.47 11.53 16.61
C ARG A 201 2.75 11.40 17.95
N ILE A 202 1.64 12.10 18.16
CA ILE A 202 0.83 11.97 19.38
C ILE A 202 0.29 10.53 19.50
N ALA A 203 -0.27 9.97 18.43
CA ALA A 203 -0.75 8.59 18.42
C ALA A 203 0.37 7.59 18.78
N SER A 204 1.58 7.78 18.23
CA SER A 204 2.74 6.92 18.52
C SER A 204 3.16 6.90 19.99
N ILE A 205 2.95 8.01 20.71
CA ILE A 205 3.24 8.09 22.15
C ILE A 205 2.22 7.25 22.92
N HIS A 206 0.95 7.26 22.51
CA HIS A 206 -0.12 6.50 23.16
C HIS A 206 -0.06 5.01 22.88
N THR A 207 0.27 4.60 21.65
CA THR A 207 0.32 3.19 21.26
C THR A 207 1.66 2.53 21.59
N GLY A 208 2.74 3.32 21.66
CA GLY A 208 4.12 2.82 21.72
C GLY A 208 4.72 2.51 20.35
N ASP A 209 3.94 2.59 19.27
CA ASP A 209 4.40 2.41 17.88
C ASP A 209 5.09 3.69 17.39
N ARG A 210 6.35 3.87 17.82
CA ARG A 210 7.11 5.10 17.56
C ARG A 210 7.22 5.41 16.07
N VAL A 211 7.11 6.69 15.73
CA VAL A 211 7.34 7.21 14.39
C VAL A 211 8.46 8.24 14.38
N TRP A 212 9.24 8.27 13.30
CA TRP A 212 10.31 9.24 13.09
C TRP A 212 10.14 9.94 11.74
N ARG A 213 10.13 11.28 11.74
CA ARG A 213 10.00 12.04 10.49
C ARG A 213 11.31 12.02 9.72
N LEU A 214 11.22 11.67 8.44
CA LEU A 214 12.31 11.81 7.49
C LEU A 214 12.00 12.95 6.50
N PRO A 215 13.03 13.60 5.96
CA PRO A 215 12.84 14.72 5.05
C PRO A 215 12.25 14.27 3.71
N LEU A 216 11.30 15.05 3.20
CA LEU A 216 10.77 14.94 1.84
C LEU A 216 11.17 16.21 1.07
N TRP A 217 12.46 16.35 0.80
CA TRP A 217 13.02 17.55 0.17
C TRP A 217 12.93 17.48 -1.35
N ASP A 218 12.57 18.59 -1.97
CA ASP A 218 12.48 18.74 -3.43
C ASP A 218 13.81 18.47 -4.16
N TYR A 219 14.93 18.57 -3.45
CA TYR A 219 16.26 18.24 -3.96
C TYR A 219 16.32 16.85 -4.61
N TYR A 220 15.60 15.87 -4.06
CA TYR A 220 15.59 14.49 -4.59
C TYR A 220 14.58 14.27 -5.73
N SER A 221 13.79 15.28 -6.11
CA SER A 221 12.75 15.12 -7.14
C SER A 221 13.32 14.98 -8.55
N GLU A 222 14.55 15.42 -8.80
CA GLU A 222 15.21 15.25 -10.12
C GLU A 222 15.65 13.81 -10.37
N ASP A 223 15.76 12.99 -9.33
CA ASP A 223 16.21 11.60 -9.38
C ASP A 223 15.06 10.57 -9.52
N VAL A 224 13.79 11.02 -9.63
CA VAL A 224 12.57 10.20 -9.56
C VAL A 224 11.70 10.27 -10.81
#